data_AF-A0A7Y3M408-F1
#
_entry.id   AF-A0A7Y3M408-F1
#
_cell.length_a   1.000
_cell.length_b   1.000
_cell.length_c   1.000
_cell.angle_alpha   90.00
_cell.angle_beta   90.00
_cell.angle_gamma   90.00
#
_symmetry.space_group_name_H-M   'P 1'
#
loop_
_entity.id
_entity.type
_entity.pdbx_description
1 polymer ?
#
loop_
_entity_poly.entity_id
_entity_poly.type
_entity_poly.pdbx_seq_one_letter_code
_entity_poly.pdbx_strand_id
1 'polypeptide(L)' 'MIYNIQHNLVNESGVKDVDFNDIPLGRTFSDHMFICDYENGEWVNPRIVPLELIPTHPAA' A
#
# COMPACT_ATOMS: atom_id res chain seq x y z
N MET A 1 21.04 -2.66 10.47
CA MET A 1 20.47 -1.47 9.83
C MET A 1 19.08 -1.26 10.37
N ILE A 2 18.75 -0.06 10.83
CA ILE A 2 17.40 0.33 11.24
C ILE A 2 16.82 1.16 10.10
N TYR A 3 15.75 0.69 9.46
CA TYR A 3 15.06 1.43 8.42
C TYR A 3 13.96 2.26 9.07
N ASN A 4 13.97 3.57 8.84
CA ASN A 4 12.87 4.43 9.25
C ASN A 4 11.75 4.35 8.21
N ILE A 5 10.67 3.65 8.54
CA ILE A 5 9.52 3.49 7.64
C ILE A 5 8.50 4.58 7.96
N GLN A 6 8.19 5.41 6.96
CA GLN A 6 7.13 6.40 7.10
C GLN A 6 5.77 5.70 7.12
N HIS A 7 4.81 6.24 7.89
CA HIS A 7 3.46 5.70 7.93
C HIS A 7 2.43 6.82 7.79
N ASN A 8 1.50 6.63 6.88
CA ASN A 8 0.29 7.41 6.73
C ASN A 8 -0.89 6.43 6.78
N LEU A 9 -1.67 6.49 7.85
CA LEU A 9 -2.71 5.52 8.12
C LEU A 9 -4.09 6.14 7.88
N VAL A 10 -5.02 5.35 7.32
CA VAL A 10 -6.44 5.71 7.34
C VAL A 10 -6.97 5.83 8.77
N ASN A 11 -7.93 6.74 8.98
CA ASN A 11 -8.57 6.93 10.28
C ASN A 11 -9.63 5.87 10.58
N GLU A 12 -10.24 5.29 9.55
CA GLU A 12 -11.28 4.28 9.65
C GLU A 12 -10.90 3.06 8.80
N SER A 13 -11.07 1.87 9.35
CA SER A 13 -10.85 0.62 8.63
C SER A 13 -12.04 0.27 7.73
N GLY A 14 -11.77 -0.21 6.52
CA GLY A 14 -12.75 -0.75 5.58
C GLY A 14 -13.23 -2.16 5.90
N VAL A 15 -12.74 -2.79 6.97
CA VAL A 15 -13.13 -4.15 7.38
C VAL A 15 -14.64 -4.32 7.57
N LYS A 16 -15.35 -3.23 7.91
CA LYS A 16 -16.81 -3.19 8.07
C LYS A 16 -17.57 -3.49 6.77
N ASP A 17 -16.95 -3.27 5.62
CA ASP A 17 -17.56 -3.42 4.29
C ASP A 17 -17.22 -4.77 3.63
N VAL A 18 -16.47 -5.64 4.32
CA VAL A 18 -16.05 -6.95 3.81
C VAL A 18 -17.13 -8.01 4.08
N ASP A 19 -17.62 -8.67 3.01
CA ASP A 19 -18.44 -9.88 3.16
C ASP A 19 -17.54 -11.09 3.45
N PHE A 20 -17.49 -11.52 4.71
CA PHE A 20 -16.68 -12.66 5.13
C PHE A 20 -17.20 -14.02 4.66
N ASN A 21 -18.42 -14.09 4.11
CA ASN A 21 -18.97 -15.35 3.58
C ASN A 21 -18.59 -15.59 2.11
N ASP A 22 -18.19 -14.55 1.38
CA ASP A 22 -17.77 -14.63 -0.02
C ASP A 22 -16.55 -13.73 -0.26
N ILE A 23 -15.35 -14.31 -0.14
CA ILE A 23 -14.07 -13.62 -0.37
C ILE A 23 -13.43 -14.18 -1.66
N PRO A 24 -13.84 -13.70 -2.84
CA PRO A 24 -13.20 -14.07 -4.09
C PRO A 24 -11.75 -13.58 -4.12
N LEU A 25 -10.85 -14.46 -4.56
CA LEU A 25 -9.42 -14.19 -4.64
C LEU A 25 -9.13 -12.93 -5.47
N GLY A 26 -8.34 -12.01 -4.90
CA GLY A 26 -7.82 -10.83 -5.60
C GLY A 26 -8.83 -9.69 -5.82
N ARG A 27 -9.97 -9.68 -5.13
CA ARG A 27 -10.97 -8.59 -5.22
C ARG A 27 -11.08 -7.73 -3.98
N THR A 28 -10.71 -8.26 -2.82
CA THR A 28 -10.70 -7.55 -1.55
C THR A 28 -9.26 -7.24 -1.16
N PHE A 29 -9.00 -5.97 -0.83
CA PHE A 29 -7.68 -5.48 -0.45
C PHE A 29 -7.72 -4.85 0.95
N SER A 30 -6.57 -4.81 1.63
CA SER A 30 -6.43 -4.14 2.93
C SER A 30 -6.43 -2.62 2.80
N ASP A 31 -6.64 -1.93 3.93
CA ASP A 31 -6.69 -0.47 4.01
C ASP A 31 -5.39 0.23 3.57
N HIS A 32 -4.26 -0.47 3.63
CA HIS A 32 -2.93 0.08 3.36
C HIS A 32 -2.14 -0.77 2.38
N MET A 33 -1.14 -0.13 1.79
CA MET A 33 -0.12 -0.73 0.95
C MET A 33 1.28 -0.27 1.38
N PHE A 34 2.29 -1.08 1.10
CA PHE A 34 3.70 -0.72 1.30
C PHE A 34 4.32 -0.30 -0.03
N ILE A 35 5.03 0.83 -0.04
CA ILE A 35 5.74 1.35 -1.21
C ILE A 35 7.19 1.68 -0.81
N CYS A 36 8.11 1.41 -1.74
CA CYS A 36 9.51 1.79 -1.63
C CYS A 36 9.98 2.19 -3.03
N ASP A 37 10.70 3.29 -3.14
CA ASP A 37 11.20 3.75 -4.44
C ASP A 37 12.55 3.07 -4.72
N TYR A 38 12.84 2.80 -5.99
CA TYR A 38 14.12 2.23 -6.39
C TYR A 38 14.87 3.23 -7.27
N GLU A 39 15.95 3.79 -6.73
CA GLU A 39 16.71 4.87 -7.36
C GLU A 39 18.21 4.58 -7.24
N ASN A 40 18.95 4.76 -8.35
CA ASN A 40 20.41 4.61 -8.39
C ASN A 40 20.96 3.28 -7.84
N GLY A 41 20.18 2.19 -7.97
CA GLY A 41 20.58 0.87 -7.51
C GLY A 41 20.17 0.55 -6.07
N GLU A 42 19.52 1.48 -5.37
CA GLU A 42 19.19 1.38 -3.95
C GLU A 42 17.69 1.57 -3.68
N TRP A 43 17.21 0.94 -2.62
CA TRP A 43 15.84 1.12 -2.11
C TRP A 43 15.79 2.32 -1.17
N VAL A 44 14.88 3.26 -1.45
CA VAL A 44 14.73 4.52 -0.71
C VAL A 44 13.27 4.81 -0.38
N ASN A 45 13.03 5.68 0.59
CA ASN A 45 11.69 6.15 0.99
C ASN A 45 10.66 5.05 1.30
N PRO A 46 10.98 4.05 2.15
CA PRO A 46 10.01 3.03 2.53
C PRO A 46 8.84 3.66 3.30
N ARG A 47 7.62 3.36 2.85
CA ARG A 47 6.40 3.94 3.41
C ARG A 47 5.23 2.95 3.42
N ILE A 48 4.42 3.03 4.47
CA ILE A 48 3.08 2.43 4.55
C ILE A 48 2.09 3.57 4.31
N VAL A 49 1.23 3.43 3.30
CA VAL A 49 0.27 4.45 2.89
C VAL A 49 -1.11 3.84 2.68
N PRO A 50 -2.20 4.62 2.68
CA PRO A 50 -3.52 4.10 2.29
C PRO A 50 -3.45 3.45 0.91
N LEU A 51 -4.26 2.41 0.69
CA LEU A 51 -4.36 1.79 -0.62
C LEU A 51 -4.90 2.82 -1.62
N GLU A 52 -4.11 3.12 -2.64
CA GLU A 52 -4.46 4.08 -3.68
C GLU A 52 -3.95 3.63 -5.05
N LEU A 53 -4.46 4.26 -6.11
CA LEU A 53 -3.93 4.05 -7.45
C LEU A 53 -2.48 4.54 -7.49
N ILE A 54 -1.57 3.71 -8.00
CA ILE A 54 -0.17 4.13 -8.19
C ILE A 54 -0.12 4.96 -9.48
N PRO A 55 0.17 6.28 -9.39
CA PRO A 55 0.39 7.09 -10.57
C PRO A 55 1.72 6.67 -11.19
N THR A 56 1.69 6.23 -12.44
CA THR A 56 2.88 5.79 -13.17
C THR A 56 2.98 6.60 -14.45
N HIS A 57 4.19 7.07 -14.75
CA HIS A 57 4.45 7.74 -16.02
C HIS A 57 4.14 6.75 -17.17
N PRO A 58 3.45 7.16 -18.26
CA PRO A 58 3.07 6.23 -19.33
C PRO A 58 4.22 5.49 -20.02
N ALA A 59 5.45 6.01 -19.89
CA ALA A 59 6.67 5.42 -20.45
C ALA A 59 7.54 4.69 -19.40
N ALA A 60 6.99 4.41 -18.21
CA ALA A 60 7.66 3.60 -17.19
C ALA A 60 7.66 2.11 -17.55
#